data_AF-A0A1H4GP01-F1
#
_entry.id   AF-A0A1H4GP01-F1
#
_cell.length_a   1.000
_cell.length_b   1.000
_cell.length_c   1.000
_cell.angle_alpha   90.00
_cell.angle_beta   90.00
_cell.angle_gamma   90.00
#
_symmetry.space_group_name_H-M   'P 1'
#
loop_
_entity.id
_entity.type
_entity.pdbx_description
1 polymer ?
#
loop_
_entity_poly.entity_id
_entity_poly.type
_entity_poly.pdbx_seq_one_letter_code
_entity_poly.pdbx_strand_id
1 'polypeptide(L)'
;MKKTILACMMIMLMLASPCGNVEKTSNPNTSSEPKPETQEAIIQKNTSDYCTVDRISLDSETEKYFYGTWKVEKLLGFANSYNDASEYPTGQKFIGDKVIIEKDFFSSKGLKKYKKYQYELKNPLYQITATCYNSDSFYRYYKIDIPDLHINDEIKAIDISDSSTKMSIPVSLSFLAVNNDRLILLSEATIFELKKIID
;
A
#
# COMPACT_ATOMS: atom_id res chain seq x y z
N MET A 1 47.53 -48.01 1.93
CA MET A 1 46.95 -49.35 1.64
C MET A 1 45.45 -49.18 1.40
N LYS A 2 44.91 -49.85 0.36
CA LYS A 2 43.49 -50.00 -0.09
C LYS A 2 42.82 -48.69 -0.57
N LYS A 3 42.65 -48.36 -1.86
CA LYS A 3 42.07 -48.99 -3.10
C LYS A 3 40.56 -49.28 -3.05
N THR A 4 39.80 -48.53 -3.88
CA THR A 4 38.66 -48.87 -4.80
C THR A 4 38.01 -47.53 -5.21
N ILE A 5 38.22 -46.92 -6.40
CA ILE A 5 37.73 -47.23 -7.76
C ILE A 5 36.29 -47.76 -7.80
N LEU A 6 35.35 -46.96 -8.31
CA LEU A 6 34.56 -47.33 -9.50
C LEU A 6 33.92 -46.10 -10.17
N ALA A 7 34.07 -46.04 -11.50
CA ALA A 7 33.61 -45.02 -12.42
C ALA A 7 32.37 -45.48 -13.20
N CYS A 8 31.91 -44.62 -14.12
CA CYS A 8 30.96 -44.86 -15.22
C CYS A 8 29.47 -44.74 -14.84
N MET A 9 28.57 -44.16 -15.66
CA MET A 9 28.62 -43.87 -17.09
C MET A 9 27.50 -42.86 -17.42
N MET A 10 27.77 -41.96 -18.38
CA MET A 10 26.75 -41.18 -19.09
C MET A 10 25.82 -42.08 -19.90
N ILE A 11 24.53 -41.74 -19.97
CA ILE A 11 23.65 -42.16 -21.06
C ILE A 11 22.87 -40.94 -21.57
N MET A 12 23.34 -40.40 -22.69
CA MET A 12 22.55 -39.62 -23.63
C MET A 12 21.62 -40.57 -24.39
N LEU A 13 20.33 -40.27 -24.44
CA LEU A 13 19.40 -40.88 -25.39
C LEU A 13 18.70 -39.77 -26.16
N MET A 14 19.28 -39.48 -27.32
CA MET A 14 18.62 -38.87 -28.46
C MET A 14 17.59 -39.85 -29.00
N LEU A 15 16.35 -39.43 -29.18
CA LEU A 15 15.42 -40.08 -30.11
C LEU A 15 15.07 -39.08 -31.21
N ALA A 16 15.80 -39.22 -32.32
CA ALA A 16 15.34 -38.77 -33.63
C ALA A 16 14.46 -39.88 -34.22
N SER A 17 13.33 -39.51 -34.81
CA SER A 17 12.54 -40.37 -35.70
C SER A 17 11.70 -39.48 -36.64
N PRO A 18 11.39 -39.97 -37.85
CA PRO A 18 11.64 -39.23 -39.09
C PRO A 18 10.40 -38.58 -39.71
N CYS A 19 10.66 -37.52 -40.49
CA CYS A 19 9.72 -36.97 -41.47
C CYS A 19 9.40 -38.00 -42.57
N GLY A 20 8.13 -38.08 -42.96
CA GLY A 20 7.74 -38.72 -44.20
C GLY A 20 6.24 -39.01 -44.28
N ASN A 21 5.45 -38.00 -44.66
CA ASN A 21 4.44 -38.17 -45.71
C ASN A 21 3.94 -36.80 -46.18
N VAL A 22 4.16 -36.55 -47.47
CA VAL A 22 3.65 -35.42 -48.23
C VAL A 22 2.33 -35.87 -48.83
N GLU A 23 1.23 -35.23 -48.47
CA GLU A 23 0.02 -35.20 -49.30
C GLU A 23 -0.37 -33.74 -49.54
N LYS A 24 -0.25 -33.33 -50.80
CA LYS A 24 -0.83 -32.09 -51.32
C LYS A 24 -2.30 -32.37 -51.64
N THR A 25 -3.24 -31.63 -51.06
CA THR A 25 -4.38 -31.10 -51.85
C THR A 25 -5.17 -30.00 -51.12
N SER A 26 -5.22 -28.84 -51.80
CA SER A 26 -6.32 -27.87 -51.93
C SER A 26 -7.20 -27.46 -50.74
N ASN A 27 -7.04 -26.20 -50.33
CA ASN A 27 -8.09 -25.36 -49.73
C ASN A 27 -9.31 -25.24 -50.68
N PRO A 28 -10.51 -25.14 -50.08
CA PRO A 28 -11.44 -24.09 -50.46
C PRO A 28 -11.76 -23.18 -49.27
N ASN A 29 -11.78 -21.88 -49.56
CA ASN A 29 -12.09 -20.79 -48.65
C ASN A 29 -13.35 -21.05 -47.82
N THR A 30 -13.21 -21.02 -46.49
CA THR A 30 -14.31 -20.74 -45.58
C THR A 30 -13.91 -19.52 -44.76
N SER A 31 -14.56 -18.39 -45.05
CA SER A 31 -14.41 -17.14 -44.31
C SER A 31 -15.04 -17.30 -42.93
N SER A 32 -14.26 -17.68 -41.94
CA SER A 32 -14.62 -17.51 -40.53
C SER A 32 -14.22 -16.12 -40.08
N GLU A 33 -15.20 -15.22 -39.93
CA GLU A 33 -15.01 -13.95 -39.23
C GLU A 33 -14.42 -14.24 -37.82
N PRO A 34 -13.37 -13.53 -37.39
CA PRO A 34 -12.86 -13.67 -36.04
C PRO A 34 -13.93 -13.14 -35.08
N LYS A 35 -14.33 -13.97 -34.11
CA LYS A 35 -15.06 -13.53 -32.93
C LYS A 35 -14.23 -12.41 -32.28
N PRO A 36 -14.80 -11.25 -31.93
CA PRO A 36 -14.03 -10.21 -31.27
C PRO A 36 -13.50 -10.76 -29.94
N GLU A 37 -12.19 -10.88 -29.84
CA GLU A 37 -11.52 -11.09 -28.57
C GLU A 37 -12.00 -9.98 -27.64
N THR A 38 -12.60 -10.38 -26.53
CA THR A 38 -12.87 -9.46 -25.44
C THR A 38 -11.50 -9.02 -24.96
N GLN A 39 -11.09 -7.81 -25.34
CA GLN A 39 -9.91 -7.17 -24.78
C GLN A 39 -10.14 -7.09 -23.27
N GLU A 40 -9.57 -8.03 -22.52
CA GLU A 40 -9.31 -7.81 -21.11
C GLU A 40 -8.51 -6.50 -21.06
N ALA A 41 -9.13 -5.45 -20.53
CA ALA A 41 -8.48 -4.18 -20.37
C ALA A 41 -7.20 -4.43 -19.59
N ILE A 42 -6.05 -4.33 -20.27
CA ILE A 42 -4.74 -4.41 -19.63
C ILE A 42 -4.73 -3.24 -18.64
N ILE A 43 -4.97 -3.54 -17.36
CA ILE A 43 -4.97 -2.52 -16.32
C ILE A 43 -3.56 -1.94 -16.34
N GLN A 44 -3.44 -0.71 -16.83
CA GLN A 44 -2.17 -0.05 -16.98
C GLN A 44 -1.54 0.11 -15.60
N LYS A 45 -0.54 -0.73 -15.31
CA LYS A 45 0.21 -0.65 -14.04
C LYS A 45 0.95 0.68 -14.02
N ASN A 46 0.77 1.47 -12.97
CA ASN A 46 1.56 2.68 -12.80
C ASN A 46 3.02 2.28 -12.58
N THR A 47 3.92 2.66 -13.50
CA THR A 47 5.29 2.16 -13.56
C THR A 47 6.27 2.92 -12.66
N SER A 48 5.78 3.79 -11.76
CA SER A 48 6.68 4.53 -10.88
C SER A 48 7.44 3.57 -9.96
N ASP A 49 8.76 3.54 -10.08
CA ASP A 49 9.61 2.71 -9.23
C ASP A 49 9.78 3.24 -7.81
N TYR A 50 9.48 4.53 -7.61
CA TYR A 50 9.74 5.29 -6.38
C TYR A 50 8.55 6.17 -6.01
N CYS A 51 8.45 6.51 -4.73
CA CYS A 51 7.57 7.58 -4.27
C CYS A 51 8.21 8.94 -4.58
N THR A 52 7.38 9.92 -4.92
CA THR A 52 7.78 11.33 -4.92
C THR A 52 7.83 11.81 -3.48
N VAL A 53 9.01 12.20 -2.98
CA VAL A 53 9.20 12.70 -1.62
C VAL A 53 9.36 14.21 -1.67
N ASP A 54 8.32 14.92 -1.26
CA ASP A 54 8.31 16.37 -1.21
C ASP A 54 7.34 16.84 -0.12
N ARG A 55 7.55 18.03 0.45
CA ARG A 55 6.68 18.58 1.51
C ARG A 55 5.80 19.68 0.93
N ILE A 56 4.69 19.26 0.33
CA ILE A 56 3.74 20.16 -0.32
C ILE A 56 2.46 20.31 0.51
N SER A 57 1.72 21.39 0.30
CA SER A 57 0.38 21.53 0.87
C SER A 57 -0.55 20.44 0.32
N LEU A 58 -1.61 20.11 1.04
CA LEU A 58 -2.64 19.21 0.51
C LEU A 58 -3.18 19.76 -0.82
N ASP A 59 -3.29 18.90 -1.84
CA ASP A 59 -4.05 19.24 -3.03
C ASP A 59 -5.55 19.32 -2.69
N SER A 60 -6.34 19.98 -3.56
CA SER A 60 -7.75 20.27 -3.27
C SER A 60 -8.62 19.01 -3.07
N GLU A 61 -8.27 17.92 -3.75
CA GLU A 61 -9.01 16.65 -3.65
C GLU A 61 -8.73 15.99 -2.30
N THR A 62 -7.45 15.94 -1.92
CA THR A 62 -6.99 15.42 -0.64
C THR A 62 -7.50 16.28 0.52
N GLU A 63 -7.52 17.61 0.40
CA GLU A 63 -8.07 18.51 1.42
C GLU A 63 -9.54 18.17 1.73
N LYS A 64 -10.36 18.08 0.67
CA LYS A 64 -11.79 17.76 0.79
C LYS A 64 -12.01 16.37 1.38
N TYR A 65 -11.20 15.40 0.97
CA TYR A 65 -11.32 14.03 1.47
C TYR A 65 -10.87 13.91 2.93
N PHE A 66 -9.70 14.47 3.27
CA PHE A 66 -9.02 14.25 4.54
C PHE A 66 -9.70 14.93 5.73
N TYR A 67 -10.30 16.11 5.51
CA TYR A 67 -11.01 16.81 6.57
C TYR A 67 -12.33 16.10 6.96
N GLY A 68 -12.61 16.11 8.25
CA GLY A 68 -13.80 15.55 8.86
C GLY A 68 -13.53 14.98 10.26
N THR A 69 -14.59 14.44 10.85
CA THR A 69 -14.47 13.58 12.04
C THR A 69 -14.39 12.14 11.61
N TRP A 70 -13.35 11.46 12.07
CA TRP A 70 -13.07 10.07 11.76
C TRP A 70 -13.23 9.19 12.99
N LYS A 71 -13.76 7.99 12.78
CA LYS A 71 -13.82 6.92 13.77
C LYS A 71 -12.88 5.80 13.34
N VAL A 72 -12.08 5.27 14.26
CA VAL A 72 -11.27 4.09 14.01
C VAL A 72 -12.20 2.88 13.93
N GLU A 73 -12.33 2.30 12.74
CA GLU A 73 -13.38 1.33 12.43
C GLU A 73 -12.86 -0.10 12.44
N LYS A 74 -11.73 -0.36 11.78
CA LYS A 74 -11.19 -1.71 11.56
C LYS A 74 -9.71 -1.76 11.89
N LEU A 75 -9.28 -2.83 12.57
CA LEU A 75 -7.87 -3.22 12.66
C LEU A 75 -7.51 -3.95 11.37
N LEU A 76 -6.57 -3.42 10.60
CA LEU A 76 -6.10 -4.06 9.37
C LEU A 76 -5.02 -5.09 9.66
N GLY A 77 -4.09 -4.79 10.57
CA GLY A 77 -3.01 -5.68 10.92
C GLY A 77 -1.85 -4.98 11.59
N PHE A 78 -0.66 -5.55 11.43
CA PHE A 78 0.56 -5.10 12.07
C PHE A 78 1.68 -4.95 11.05
N ALA A 79 2.43 -3.85 11.12
CA ALA A 79 3.65 -3.65 10.35
C ALA A 79 4.77 -4.57 10.87
N ASN A 80 5.49 -5.19 9.95
CA ASN A 80 6.54 -6.17 10.24
C ASN A 80 7.72 -5.59 11.06
N SER A 81 7.97 -4.29 10.96
CA SER A 81 9.17 -3.63 11.49
C SER A 81 9.14 -3.31 12.98
N TYR A 82 7.98 -3.42 13.66
CA TYR A 82 7.82 -2.82 15.00
C TYR A 82 7.19 -3.72 16.07
N ASN A 83 6.84 -4.98 15.77
CA ASN A 83 6.10 -5.77 16.74
C ASN A 83 6.92 -6.15 17.99
N ASP A 84 8.22 -6.42 17.85
CA ASP A 84 9.10 -6.79 18.97
C ASP A 84 9.59 -5.60 19.81
N ALA A 85 9.53 -4.38 19.26
CA ALA A 85 10.00 -3.15 19.91
C ALA A 85 8.85 -2.26 20.44
N SER A 86 7.60 -2.63 20.19
CA SER A 86 6.45 -1.84 20.64
C SER A 86 6.21 -2.00 22.14
N GLU A 87 5.91 -0.89 22.82
CA GLU A 87 5.33 -0.90 24.17
C GLU A 87 3.98 -1.65 24.22
N TYR A 88 3.37 -1.92 23.05
CA TYR A 88 2.07 -2.57 22.91
C TYR A 88 2.20 -3.82 22.02
N PRO A 89 2.68 -4.95 22.54
CA PRO A 89 2.92 -6.17 21.76
C PRO A 89 1.65 -6.81 21.18
N THR A 90 0.47 -6.38 21.65
CA THR A 90 -0.83 -6.80 21.10
C THR A 90 -1.50 -5.68 20.28
N GLY A 91 -0.76 -4.61 19.98
CA GLY A 91 -1.24 -3.40 19.34
C GLY A 91 -1.99 -2.42 20.23
N GLN A 92 -2.27 -1.26 19.64
CA GLN A 92 -3.10 -0.21 20.24
C GLN A 92 -4.58 -0.62 20.23
N LYS A 93 -5.32 -0.17 21.24
CA LYS A 93 -6.76 -0.40 21.35
C LYS A 93 -7.52 0.89 21.06
N PHE A 94 -7.67 1.20 19.77
CA PHE A 94 -8.34 2.41 19.29
C PHE A 94 -9.70 2.18 18.66
N ILE A 95 -10.15 0.94 18.42
CA ILE A 95 -11.43 0.69 17.74
C ILE A 95 -12.57 1.44 18.47
N GLY A 96 -13.31 2.25 17.71
CA GLY A 96 -14.38 3.11 18.23
C GLY A 96 -13.94 4.50 18.67
N ASP A 97 -12.65 4.74 18.88
CA ASP A 97 -12.10 6.06 19.18
C ASP A 97 -12.17 6.98 17.97
N LYS A 98 -12.03 8.29 18.22
CA LYS A 98 -12.21 9.34 17.23
C LYS A 98 -10.98 10.20 17.05
N VAL A 99 -10.80 10.71 15.83
CA VAL A 99 -9.84 11.75 15.48
C VAL A 99 -10.60 12.84 14.73
N ILE A 100 -10.34 14.09 15.06
CA ILE A 100 -10.91 15.27 14.40
C ILE A 100 -9.81 15.90 13.56
N ILE A 101 -10.08 16.09 12.28
CA ILE A 101 -9.14 16.68 11.32
C ILE A 101 -9.90 17.75 10.55
N GLU A 102 -9.74 19.01 10.91
CA GLU A 102 -10.40 20.15 10.32
C GLU A 102 -9.34 21.14 9.83
N LYS A 103 -9.71 22.03 8.91
CA LYS A 103 -8.76 22.98 8.30
C LYS A 103 -7.95 23.77 9.33
N ASP A 104 -8.60 24.21 10.39
CA ASP A 104 -8.04 25.04 11.46
C ASP A 104 -7.92 24.30 12.80
N PHE A 105 -8.16 22.99 12.82
CA PHE A 105 -8.14 22.23 14.07
C PHE A 105 -7.79 20.75 13.88
N PHE A 106 -6.86 20.24 14.68
CA PHE A 106 -6.59 18.81 14.77
C PHE A 106 -6.78 18.35 16.20
N SER A 107 -7.41 17.19 16.41
CA SER A 107 -7.45 16.53 17.71
C SER A 107 -7.42 15.02 17.60
N SER A 108 -6.44 14.41 18.26
CA SER A 108 -6.37 12.97 18.53
C SER A 108 -6.71 12.63 19.98
N LYS A 109 -7.22 13.59 20.77
CA LYS A 109 -7.66 13.36 22.16
C LYS A 109 -8.75 12.30 22.29
N GLY A 110 -9.45 11.99 21.20
CA GLY A 110 -10.41 10.89 21.15
C GLY A 110 -9.77 9.49 21.24
N LEU A 111 -8.44 9.35 21.10
CA LEU A 111 -7.66 8.14 21.37
C LEU A 111 -7.46 7.98 22.90
N LYS A 112 -8.55 7.67 23.61
CA LYS A 112 -8.69 7.92 25.07
C LYS A 112 -7.72 7.14 25.93
N LYS A 113 -7.34 5.95 25.49
CA LYS A 113 -6.60 4.99 26.33
C LYS A 113 -5.13 5.36 26.52
N TYR A 114 -4.56 6.19 25.64
CA TYR A 114 -3.12 6.39 25.56
C TYR A 114 -2.78 7.89 25.53
N LYS A 115 -2.34 8.42 26.67
CA LYS A 115 -2.01 9.86 26.82
C LYS A 115 -0.98 10.35 25.79
N LYS A 116 0.00 9.51 25.44
CA LYS A 116 1.05 9.85 24.47
C LYS A 116 0.55 10.07 23.05
N TYR A 117 -0.71 9.77 22.76
CA TYR A 117 -1.36 9.97 21.46
C TYR A 117 -2.41 11.07 21.50
N GLN A 118 -2.58 11.78 22.61
CA GLN A 118 -3.61 12.80 22.77
C GLN A 118 -3.04 14.20 22.46
N TYR A 119 -3.19 14.61 21.20
CA TYR A 119 -2.75 15.91 20.72
C TYR A 119 -3.94 16.78 20.35
N GLU A 120 -3.72 18.08 20.44
CA GLU A 120 -4.63 19.09 19.95
C GLU A 120 -3.80 20.25 19.39
N LEU A 121 -4.08 20.64 18.16
CA LEU A 121 -3.41 21.72 17.48
C LEU A 121 -4.46 22.69 16.93
N LYS A 122 -4.22 23.99 17.10
CA LYS A 122 -4.99 25.06 16.47
C LYS A 122 -4.22 25.58 15.27
N ASN A 123 -4.90 25.78 14.15
CA ASN A 123 -4.30 26.11 12.85
C ASN A 123 -3.15 25.15 12.48
N PRO A 124 -3.37 23.83 12.46
CA PRO A 124 -2.34 22.87 12.07
C PRO A 124 -1.88 23.10 10.63
N LEU A 125 -0.63 22.75 10.34
CA LEU A 125 -0.09 22.67 9.00
C LEU A 125 -0.16 21.21 8.53
N TYR A 126 -0.99 20.97 7.52
CA TYR A 126 -1.12 19.68 6.85
C TYR A 126 -0.27 19.65 5.58
N GLN A 127 0.56 18.62 5.43
CA GLN A 127 1.42 18.47 4.26
C GLN A 127 1.41 17.04 3.76
N ILE A 128 1.35 16.87 2.44
CA ILE A 128 1.75 15.61 1.81
C ILE A 128 3.28 15.58 1.88
N THR A 129 3.85 14.52 2.46
CA THR A 129 5.30 14.33 2.57
C THR A 129 5.86 13.33 1.57
N ALA A 130 4.99 12.45 1.07
CA ALA A 130 5.31 11.55 -0.01
C ALA A 130 4.04 11.12 -0.76
N THR A 131 4.17 10.91 -2.06
CA THR A 131 3.16 10.28 -2.91
C THR A 131 3.76 9.06 -3.58
N CYS A 132 3.16 7.90 -3.37
CA CYS A 132 3.53 6.63 -3.99
C CYS A 132 2.40 6.21 -4.93
N TYR A 133 2.70 5.94 -6.20
CA TYR A 133 1.65 5.69 -7.20
C TYR A 133 1.31 4.20 -7.39
N ASN A 134 1.85 3.35 -6.53
CA ASN A 134 1.56 1.92 -6.47
C ASN A 134 2.03 1.35 -5.11
N SER A 135 1.46 0.21 -4.71
CA SER A 135 1.81 -0.47 -3.45
C SER A 135 3.28 -0.91 -3.39
N ASP A 136 3.91 -1.29 -4.52
CA ASP A 136 5.31 -1.72 -4.59
C ASP A 136 6.27 -0.59 -4.18
N SER A 137 6.08 0.61 -4.74
CA SER A 137 6.87 1.80 -4.45
C SER A 137 6.70 2.25 -3.01
N PHE A 138 5.47 2.19 -2.48
CA PHE A 138 5.17 2.44 -1.08
C PHE A 138 5.94 1.48 -0.17
N TYR A 139 5.81 0.16 -0.40
CA TYR A 139 6.52 -0.85 0.39
C TYR A 139 8.04 -0.68 0.30
N ARG A 140 8.59 -0.39 -0.88
CA ARG A 140 10.02 -0.16 -1.05
C ARG A 140 10.52 1.03 -0.21
N TYR A 141 9.75 2.11 -0.14
CA TYR A 141 10.14 3.31 0.58
C TYR A 141 9.92 3.18 2.10
N TYR A 142 8.71 2.82 2.53
CA TYR A 142 8.34 2.77 3.95
C TYR A 142 8.70 1.45 4.64
N LYS A 143 8.93 0.37 3.89
CA LYS A 143 9.10 -1.00 4.43
C LYS A 143 7.92 -1.45 5.29
N ILE A 144 6.72 -0.96 4.97
CA ILE A 144 5.47 -1.30 5.64
C ILE A 144 4.56 -1.97 4.63
N ASP A 145 4.05 -3.15 5.00
CA ASP A 145 3.01 -3.84 4.26
C ASP A 145 1.65 -3.44 4.84
N ILE A 146 0.83 -2.80 4.02
CA ILE A 146 -0.51 -2.36 4.40
C ILE A 146 -1.49 -3.39 3.82
N PRO A 147 -2.26 -4.09 4.67
CA PRO A 147 -3.24 -5.06 4.20
C PRO A 147 -4.26 -4.43 3.24
N ASP A 148 -4.65 -5.20 2.23
CA ASP A 148 -5.66 -4.84 1.25
C ASP A 148 -5.31 -3.59 0.39
N LEU A 149 -4.02 -3.28 0.17
CA LEU A 149 -3.62 -2.34 -0.90
C LEU A 149 -3.59 -3.02 -2.27
N HIS A 150 -4.16 -2.35 -3.26
CA HIS A 150 -4.05 -2.77 -4.66
C HIS A 150 -2.80 -2.22 -5.31
N ILE A 151 -2.32 -2.93 -6.33
CA ILE A 151 -1.07 -2.60 -7.02
C ILE A 151 -1.06 -1.20 -7.64
N ASN A 152 -2.22 -0.64 -7.99
CA ASN A 152 -2.33 0.68 -8.62
C ASN A 152 -2.84 1.76 -7.66
N ASP A 153 -2.95 1.46 -6.37
CA ASP A 153 -3.35 2.46 -5.40
C ASP A 153 -2.31 3.57 -5.32
N GLU A 154 -2.79 4.81 -5.38
CA GLU A 154 -2.02 6.00 -5.02
C GLU A 154 -2.11 6.20 -3.50
N ILE A 155 -0.97 6.32 -2.85
CA ILE A 155 -0.85 6.51 -1.41
C ILE A 155 -0.13 7.83 -1.12
N LYS A 156 -0.81 8.72 -0.40
CA LYS A 156 -0.26 9.99 0.09
C LYS A 156 -0.01 9.90 1.58
N ALA A 157 1.23 10.06 2.00
CA ALA A 157 1.58 10.19 3.42
C ALA A 157 1.38 11.64 3.86
N ILE A 158 0.58 11.84 4.92
CA ILE A 158 0.21 13.15 5.43
C ILE A 158 0.85 13.38 6.79
N ASP A 159 1.62 14.46 6.89
CA ASP A 159 2.18 14.96 8.14
C ASP A 159 1.31 16.11 8.68
N ILE A 160 1.23 16.17 10.01
CA ILE A 160 0.44 17.15 10.74
C ILE A 160 1.38 17.82 11.74
N SER A 161 1.53 19.13 11.63
CA SER A 161 2.46 19.89 12.47
C SER A 161 1.82 21.14 13.04
N ASP A 162 2.36 21.61 14.16
CA ASP A 162 2.01 22.92 14.69
C ASP A 162 2.54 24.00 13.73
N SER A 163 1.67 24.89 13.24
CA SER A 163 2.06 25.87 12.24
C SER A 163 3.05 26.92 12.75
N SER A 164 3.12 27.16 14.06
CA SER A 164 4.00 28.15 14.68
C SER A 164 5.39 27.60 14.94
N THR A 165 5.49 26.36 15.44
CA THR A 165 6.76 25.73 15.78
C THR A 165 7.31 24.83 14.67
N LYS A 166 6.46 24.47 13.70
CA LYS A 166 6.73 23.46 12.65
C LYS A 166 7.04 22.08 13.20
N MET A 167 6.73 21.83 14.47
CA MET A 167 6.93 20.53 15.10
C MET A 167 5.76 19.61 14.77
N SER A 168 6.05 18.47 14.15
CA SER A 168 5.08 17.42 13.84
C SER A 168 4.48 16.82 15.11
N ILE A 169 3.25 16.31 15.01
CA ILE A 169 2.74 15.32 15.97
C ILE A 169 3.69 14.11 15.99
N PRO A 170 3.67 13.27 17.03
CA PRO A 170 4.56 12.12 17.08
C PRO A 170 4.43 11.25 15.84
N VAL A 171 5.59 10.81 15.34
CA VAL A 171 5.69 9.85 14.21
C VAL A 171 4.90 8.56 14.47
N SER A 172 4.63 8.26 15.73
CA SER A 172 3.79 7.14 16.17
C SER A 172 2.28 7.36 15.96
N LEU A 173 1.87 8.44 15.29
CA LEU A 173 0.57 8.63 14.65
C LEU A 173 0.81 9.16 13.24
N SER A 174 0.70 8.29 12.25
CA SER A 174 0.88 8.65 10.84
C SER A 174 -0.40 8.39 10.04
N PHE A 175 -0.71 9.26 9.09
CA PHE A 175 -1.92 9.16 8.27
C PHE A 175 -1.56 8.92 6.80
N LEU A 176 -2.24 7.96 6.17
CA LEU A 176 -2.12 7.70 4.74
C LEU A 176 -3.49 7.84 4.07
N ALA A 177 -3.60 8.74 3.11
CA ALA A 177 -4.74 8.77 2.20
C ALA A 177 -4.46 7.85 1.01
N VAL A 178 -5.31 6.87 0.79
CA VAL A 178 -5.23 5.94 -0.34
C VAL A 178 -6.33 6.34 -1.32
N ASN A 179 -5.97 6.65 -2.57
CA ASN A 179 -6.84 7.11 -3.66
C ASN A 179 -7.84 8.24 -3.29
N ASN A 180 -7.63 8.94 -2.17
CA ASN A 180 -8.62 9.83 -1.55
C ASN A 180 -10.00 9.17 -1.31
N ASP A 181 -10.04 7.87 -1.01
CA ASP A 181 -11.26 7.13 -0.67
C ASP A 181 -11.13 6.28 0.60
N ARG A 182 -9.90 5.98 1.04
CA ARG A 182 -9.58 5.28 2.27
C ARG A 182 -8.56 6.05 3.10
N LEU A 183 -8.79 6.09 4.42
CA LEU A 183 -7.87 6.74 5.35
C LEU A 183 -7.32 5.70 6.32
N ILE A 184 -6.00 5.61 6.35
CA ILE A 184 -5.28 4.65 7.19
C ILE A 184 -4.56 5.43 8.29
N LEU A 185 -4.72 4.96 9.53
CA LEU A 185 -3.96 5.40 10.68
C LEU A 185 -2.93 4.33 11.02
N LEU A 186 -1.67 4.69 10.97
CA LEU A 186 -0.60 3.92 11.58
C LEU A 186 -0.30 4.44 12.96
N SER A 187 -0.21 3.54 13.92
CA SER A 187 0.30 3.85 15.23
C SER A 187 1.32 2.83 15.69
N GLU A 188 2.58 3.24 15.71
CA GLU A 188 3.72 2.32 15.87
C GLU A 188 3.61 1.16 14.85
N ALA A 189 3.46 -0.07 15.33
CA ALA A 189 3.26 -1.26 14.52
C ALA A 189 1.81 -1.49 14.08
N THR A 190 0.80 -0.81 14.63
CA THR A 190 -0.60 -1.18 14.36
C THR A 190 -1.22 -0.33 13.26
N ILE A 191 -1.94 -0.98 12.36
CA ILE A 191 -2.52 -0.36 11.17
C ILE A 191 -4.04 -0.42 11.30
N PHE A 192 -4.71 0.73 11.21
CA PHE A 192 -6.16 0.85 11.28
C PHE A 192 -6.73 1.54 10.05
N GLU A 193 -7.95 1.19 9.71
CA GLU A 193 -8.77 1.92 8.76
C GLU A 193 -9.77 2.81 9.50
N LEU A 194 -9.89 4.05 9.03
CA LEU A 194 -10.76 5.07 9.59
C LEU A 194 -11.98 5.23 8.70
N LYS A 195 -13.14 5.39 9.34
CA LYS A 195 -14.40 5.69 8.69
C LYS A 195 -14.79 7.12 9.01
N LYS A 196 -15.04 7.92 7.97
CA LYS A 196 -15.58 9.27 8.15
C LYS A 196 -17.01 9.19 8.67
N ILE A 197 -17.32 9.96 9.70
CA ILE A 197 -18.66 10.00 10.31
C ILE A 197 -19.32 11.37 10.19
N ILE A 198 -18.54 12.44 9.98
CA ILE A 198 -19.01 13.81 9.77
C ILE A 198 -18.01 14.47 8.79
N ASP A 199 -18.53 15.17 7.78
CA ASP A 199 -17.76 16.04 6.87
C ASP A 199 -17.54 17.43 7.49
#